data_AF-A0A258IEL6-F1
#
_entry.id   AF-A0A258IEL6-F1
#
_cell.length_a   1.000
_cell.length_b   1.000
_cell.length_c   1.000
_cell.angle_alpha   90.00
_cell.angle_beta   90.00
_cell.angle_gamma   90.00
#
_symmetry.space_group_name_H-M   'P 1'
#
loop_
_entity.id
_entity.type
_entity.pdbx_description
1 polymer ?
#
loop_
_entity_poly.entity_id
_entity_poly.type
_entity_poly.pdbx_seq_one_letter_code
_entity_poly.pdbx_strand_id
1 'polypeptide(L)'
;MKRLPLILLALPLAACGQANGATTDETVNLAEAVAAAPSELVMESPETQFATWSVGQSGHAIHFANPGQPPLLTLDCDLDAEPITMAIIRHAPALPGQSALFAVMGNGHVSRLPAEPVVKDNEWRWEANLPADDEGLDLFIGPGDMRATLPGRGAIAMQPSRIPGEFVEWCRAGGETVNAPVEKPETEPELSAG
;
A
#
# COMPACT_ATOMS: atom_id res chain seq x y z
N MET A 1 -33.14 28.33 67.32
CA MET A 1 -33.27 29.30 66.21
C MET A 1 -32.12 30.30 66.29
N LYS A 2 -31.15 30.23 65.37
CA LYS A 2 -30.14 31.28 65.19
C LYS A 2 -29.69 31.22 63.74
N ARG A 3 -30.15 32.20 62.96
CA ARG A 3 -29.81 32.42 61.55
C ARG A 3 -28.40 33.00 61.51
N LEU A 4 -27.46 32.32 60.86
CA LEU A 4 -26.12 32.86 60.60
C LEU A 4 -26.07 33.38 59.15
N PRO A 5 -25.59 34.60 58.92
CA PRO A 5 -25.75 35.31 57.65
C PRO A 5 -24.79 34.81 56.57
N LEU A 6 -25.30 34.84 55.35
CA LEU A 6 -24.60 34.70 54.08
C LEU A 6 -23.55 35.82 53.95
N ILE A 7 -22.26 35.49 54.12
CA ILE A 7 -21.16 36.39 53.78
C ILE A 7 -20.79 36.12 52.32
N LEU A 8 -21.20 37.05 51.46
CA LEU A 8 -20.78 37.18 50.07
C LEU A 8 -19.27 37.49 50.05
N LEU A 9 -18.45 36.52 49.63
CA LEU A 9 -17.03 36.72 49.43
C LEU A 9 -16.82 37.41 48.08
N ALA A 10 -16.58 38.73 48.10
CA ALA A 10 -16.11 39.47 46.94
C ALA A 10 -14.64 39.09 46.67
N LEU A 11 -14.37 38.33 45.60
CA LEU A 11 -13.02 38.09 45.11
C LEU A 11 -12.50 39.37 44.43
N PRO A 12 -11.37 39.97 44.88
CA PRO A 12 -10.68 40.95 44.06
C PRO A 12 -9.96 40.23 42.91
N LEU A 13 -10.31 40.53 41.66
CA LEU A 13 -9.48 40.25 40.50
C LEU A 13 -8.25 41.17 40.55
N ALA A 14 -7.22 40.73 41.27
CA ALA A 14 -5.92 41.36 41.28
C ALA A 14 -4.83 40.29 41.13
N ALA A 15 -4.50 39.95 39.88
CA ALA A 15 -3.17 39.49 39.47
C ALA A 15 -3.11 39.37 37.94
N CYS A 16 -2.94 40.51 37.28
CA CYS A 16 -2.25 40.54 36.01
C CYS A 16 -0.78 40.19 36.24
N GLY A 17 -0.22 39.36 35.36
CA GLY A 17 1.18 39.48 34.96
C GLY A 17 2.23 38.81 35.83
N GLN A 18 2.24 37.49 35.87
CA GLN A 18 3.50 36.74 35.93
C GLN A 18 3.57 35.83 34.71
N ALA A 19 3.98 36.44 33.60
CA ALA A 19 4.67 35.70 32.56
C ALA A 19 5.95 35.16 33.21
N ASN A 20 5.89 33.93 33.72
CA ASN A 20 7.09 33.14 33.95
C ASN A 20 7.63 32.77 32.56
N GLY A 21 8.27 33.76 31.95
CA GLY A 21 9.17 33.59 30.83
C GLY A 21 10.41 32.85 31.33
N ALA A 22 10.29 31.54 31.44
CA ALA A 22 11.37 30.66 31.08
C ALA A 22 10.89 29.92 29.83
N THR A 23 10.80 30.64 28.71
CA THR A 23 11.08 29.99 27.44
C THR A 23 12.54 29.60 27.53
N THR A 24 12.83 28.38 27.97
CA THR A 24 14.06 27.74 27.56
C THR A 24 14.04 27.81 26.05
N ASP A 25 14.79 28.76 25.51
CA ASP A 25 15.16 28.81 24.11
C ASP A 25 16.08 27.61 23.90
N GLU A 26 15.50 26.41 23.94
CA GLU A 26 16.10 25.20 23.42
C GLU A 26 16.15 25.42 21.93
N THR A 27 17.17 26.16 21.52
CA THR A 27 17.63 26.24 20.14
C THR A 27 18.02 24.82 19.78
N VAL A 28 17.06 24.05 19.26
CA VAL A 28 17.32 22.75 18.67
C VAL A 28 18.34 22.99 17.58
N ASN A 29 19.58 22.56 17.82
CA ASN A 29 20.61 22.59 16.81
C ASN A 29 20.19 21.59 15.73
N LEU A 30 19.58 22.10 14.66
CA LEU A 30 19.02 21.28 13.59
C LEU A 30 20.09 20.38 12.97
N ALA A 31 21.36 20.82 12.94
CA ALA A 31 22.46 20.00 12.45
C ALA A 31 22.77 18.81 13.38
N GLU A 32 22.68 19.00 14.69
CA GLU A 32 22.87 17.95 15.69
C GLU A 32 21.67 16.98 15.72
N ALA A 33 20.45 17.49 15.58
CA ALA A 33 19.24 16.67 15.44
C ALA A 33 19.24 15.84 14.16
N VAL A 34 19.70 16.40 13.03
CA VAL A 34 19.86 15.67 11.76
C VAL A 34 20.99 14.64 11.83
N ALA A 35 22.08 14.95 12.56
CA ALA A 35 23.19 14.01 12.75
C ALA A 35 22.86 12.86 13.72
N ALA A 36 21.96 13.10 14.68
CA ALA A 36 21.48 12.10 15.64
C ALA A 36 20.27 11.30 15.12
N ALA A 37 19.61 11.75 14.05
CA ALA A 37 18.55 11.00 13.42
C ALA A 37 19.12 9.68 12.87
N PRO A 38 18.48 8.53 13.13
CA PRO A 38 18.82 7.32 12.40
C PRO A 38 18.72 7.66 10.92
N SER A 39 19.78 7.38 10.15
CA SER A 39 19.72 7.41 8.71
C SER A 39 18.79 6.28 8.27
N GLU A 40 17.48 6.47 8.40
CA GLU A 40 16.53 5.69 7.64
C GLU A 40 16.91 5.90 6.19
N LEU A 41 17.57 4.88 5.62
CA LEU A 41 18.28 4.95 4.36
C LEU A 41 17.28 5.38 3.29
N VAL A 42 17.33 6.67 2.94
CA VAL A 42 16.66 7.18 1.75
C VAL A 42 17.31 6.45 0.59
N MET A 43 16.59 5.51 0.01
CA MET A 43 17.08 4.78 -1.15
C MET A 43 16.89 5.60 -2.42
N GLU A 44 17.86 5.49 -3.33
CA GLU A 44 17.68 5.94 -4.69
C GLU A 44 16.52 5.17 -5.36
N SER A 45 15.85 5.82 -6.30
CA SER A 45 14.82 5.14 -7.08
C SER A 45 15.46 4.06 -7.94
N PRO A 46 14.90 2.83 -7.98
CA PRO A 46 15.44 1.78 -8.82
C PRO A 46 15.34 2.17 -10.30
N GLU A 47 16.26 1.65 -11.11
CA GLU A 47 16.20 1.74 -12.56
C GLU A 47 15.09 0.82 -13.09
N THR A 48 14.24 1.31 -13.99
CA THR A 48 13.06 0.56 -14.48
C THR A 48 12.89 0.63 -16.01
N GLN A 49 13.89 1.10 -16.77
CA GLN A 49 13.75 1.33 -18.22
C GLN A 49 13.40 0.06 -19.01
N PHE A 50 13.77 -1.11 -18.50
CA PHE A 50 13.52 -2.41 -19.13
C PHE A 50 12.53 -3.28 -18.34
N ALA A 51 11.95 -2.73 -17.27
CA ALA A 51 11.08 -3.51 -16.41
C ALA A 51 9.72 -3.74 -17.07
N THR A 52 9.22 -4.97 -16.98
CA THR A 52 7.94 -5.37 -17.56
C THR A 52 7.11 -6.14 -16.54
N TRP A 53 5.81 -6.21 -16.82
CA TRP A 53 4.87 -7.06 -16.07
C TRP A 53 4.93 -8.49 -16.58
N SER A 54 4.95 -9.45 -15.66
CA SER A 54 4.93 -10.88 -15.95
C SER A 54 3.99 -11.59 -14.99
N VAL A 55 3.36 -12.68 -15.44
CA VAL A 55 2.49 -13.50 -14.58
C VAL A 55 3.36 -14.44 -13.75
N GLY A 56 3.11 -14.46 -12.44
CA GLY A 56 3.77 -15.35 -11.50
C GLY A 56 3.38 -16.81 -11.72
N GLN A 57 4.20 -17.72 -11.19
CA GLN A 57 4.04 -19.15 -11.45
C GLN A 57 2.70 -19.74 -10.98
N SER A 58 2.10 -19.16 -9.94
CA SER A 58 0.79 -19.55 -9.42
C SER A 58 -0.37 -19.07 -10.29
N GLY A 59 -0.15 -18.10 -11.18
CA GLY A 59 -1.21 -17.36 -11.88
C GLY A 59 -1.96 -16.35 -11.01
N HIS A 60 -1.79 -16.40 -9.69
CA HIS A 60 -2.48 -15.51 -8.74
C HIS A 60 -1.69 -14.24 -8.41
N ALA A 61 -0.58 -14.01 -9.09
CA ALA A 61 0.21 -12.80 -8.92
C ALA A 61 0.78 -12.32 -10.26
N ILE A 62 1.05 -11.03 -10.36
CA ILE A 62 1.87 -10.45 -11.42
C ILE A 62 3.03 -9.65 -10.82
N HIS A 63 4.18 -9.71 -11.49
CA HIS A 63 5.43 -9.11 -11.03
C HIS A 63 5.91 -8.06 -12.03
N PHE A 64 6.25 -6.87 -11.52
CA PHE A 64 6.95 -5.84 -12.27
C PHE A 64 8.45 -5.90 -11.93
N ALA A 65 9.29 -6.26 -12.90
CA ALA A 65 10.71 -6.47 -12.69
C ALA A 65 11.52 -6.20 -13.96
N ASN A 66 12.80 -5.85 -13.78
CA ASN A 66 13.78 -5.93 -14.87
C ASN A 66 14.06 -7.40 -15.21
N PRO A 67 14.44 -7.72 -16.47
CA PRO A 67 14.77 -9.08 -16.87
C PRO A 67 15.86 -9.70 -15.97
N GLY A 68 15.56 -10.87 -15.40
CA GLY A 68 16.47 -11.62 -14.53
C GLY A 68 16.71 -11.00 -13.15
N GLN A 69 15.97 -9.96 -12.76
CA GLN A 69 16.04 -9.33 -11.45
C GLN A 69 14.83 -9.69 -10.58
N PRO A 70 14.94 -9.58 -9.25
CA PRO A 70 13.79 -9.71 -8.36
C PRO A 70 12.68 -8.69 -8.68
N PRO A 71 11.41 -9.00 -8.37
CA PRO A 71 10.30 -8.06 -8.50
C PRO A 71 10.54 -6.78 -7.71
N LEU A 72 10.16 -5.64 -8.28
CA LEU A 72 10.12 -4.34 -7.60
C LEU A 72 8.72 -4.06 -7.02
N LEU A 73 7.69 -4.50 -7.73
CA LEU A 73 6.29 -4.42 -7.34
C LEU A 73 5.60 -5.74 -7.68
N THR A 74 4.65 -6.16 -6.87
CA THR A 74 3.80 -7.32 -7.13
C THR A 74 2.36 -6.98 -6.81
N LEU A 75 1.44 -7.40 -7.68
CA LEU A 75 0.03 -7.51 -7.33
C LEU A 75 -0.25 -9.00 -7.10
N ASP A 76 -0.75 -9.36 -5.93
CA ASP A 76 -1.03 -10.74 -5.51
C ASP A 76 -2.50 -10.81 -5.08
N CYS A 77 -3.28 -11.68 -5.71
CA CYS A 77 -4.70 -11.83 -5.46
C CYS A 77 -4.93 -13.05 -4.58
N ASP A 78 -5.43 -12.82 -3.37
CA ASP A 78 -5.85 -13.87 -2.46
C ASP A 78 -7.31 -14.22 -2.73
N LEU A 79 -7.50 -15.24 -3.58
CA LEU A 79 -8.82 -15.79 -3.94
C LEU A 79 -9.48 -16.55 -2.79
N ASP A 80 -8.71 -16.98 -1.79
CA ASP A 80 -9.21 -17.73 -0.64
C ASP A 80 -9.64 -16.79 0.50
N ALA A 81 -9.33 -15.48 0.39
CA ALA A 81 -9.77 -14.46 1.34
C ALA A 81 -11.26 -14.11 1.18
N GLU A 82 -11.91 -13.75 2.29
CA GLU A 82 -13.30 -13.30 2.34
C GLU A 82 -13.39 -11.91 3.01
N PRO A 83 -13.58 -10.82 2.23
CA PRO A 83 -13.66 -10.76 0.76
C PRO A 83 -12.32 -11.03 0.08
N ILE A 84 -12.36 -11.41 -1.21
CA ILE A 84 -11.17 -11.57 -2.05
C ILE A 84 -10.33 -10.30 -1.94
N THR A 85 -9.03 -10.46 -1.70
CA THR A 85 -8.15 -9.35 -1.35
C THR A 85 -7.02 -9.25 -2.37
N MET A 86 -6.73 -8.02 -2.80
CA MET A 86 -5.57 -7.68 -3.60
C MET A 86 -4.48 -7.11 -2.69
N ALA A 87 -3.35 -7.80 -2.62
CA ALA A 87 -2.14 -7.31 -1.98
C ALA A 87 -1.27 -6.59 -3.01
N ILE A 88 -0.97 -5.31 -2.75
CA ILE A 88 -0.04 -4.48 -3.50
C ILE A 88 1.28 -4.46 -2.74
N ILE A 89 2.28 -5.19 -3.25
CA ILE A 89 3.52 -5.49 -2.53
C ILE A 89 4.68 -4.72 -3.15
N ARG A 90 5.26 -3.77 -2.41
CA ARG A 90 6.49 -3.06 -2.79
C ARG A 90 7.69 -3.76 -2.18
N HIS A 91 8.53 -4.34 -3.05
CA HIS A 91 9.75 -5.06 -2.66
C HIS A 91 10.91 -4.11 -2.37
N ALA A 92 10.97 -3.65 -1.13
CA ALA A 92 12.01 -2.79 -0.60
C ALA A 92 12.22 -3.10 0.89
N PRO A 93 13.42 -2.87 1.44
CA PRO A 93 13.67 -3.00 2.87
C PRO A 93 12.58 -2.35 3.74
N ALA A 94 11.98 -3.16 4.60
CA ALA A 94 11.02 -2.75 5.61
C ALA A 94 11.53 -3.22 6.99
N LEU A 95 11.24 -2.48 8.05
CA LEU A 95 11.51 -2.92 9.43
C LEU A 95 10.20 -3.00 10.21
N PRO A 96 10.10 -3.90 11.20
CA PRO A 96 8.91 -4.02 12.04
C PRO A 96 8.48 -2.68 12.65
N GLY A 97 7.16 -2.44 12.68
CA GLY A 97 6.57 -1.26 13.33
C GLY A 97 6.62 0.04 12.51
N GLN A 98 7.13 0.01 11.27
CA GLN A 98 6.97 1.14 10.34
C GLN A 98 5.57 1.15 9.72
N SER A 99 5.17 2.30 9.17
CA SER A 99 3.97 2.46 8.34
C SER A 99 4.23 3.59 7.35
N ALA A 100 3.67 3.48 6.15
CA ALA A 100 3.83 4.49 5.11
C ALA A 100 2.56 4.63 4.25
N LEU A 101 2.42 5.80 3.63
CA LEU A 101 1.45 5.98 2.55
C LEU A 101 2.14 5.72 1.21
N PHE A 102 1.83 4.57 0.61
CA PHE A 102 2.32 4.18 -0.70
C PHE A 102 1.48 4.86 -1.78
N ALA A 103 2.03 5.89 -2.40
CA ALA A 103 1.34 6.67 -3.41
C ALA A 103 1.49 6.02 -4.79
N VAL A 104 0.38 5.61 -5.40
CA VAL A 104 0.37 5.05 -6.75
C VAL A 104 -0.51 5.93 -7.64
N MET A 105 0.02 6.29 -8.80
CA MET A 105 -0.62 7.14 -9.79
C MET A 105 -0.59 6.45 -11.14
N GLY A 106 -1.71 6.44 -11.84
CA GLY A 106 -1.84 5.73 -13.10
C GLY A 106 -3.22 5.94 -13.69
N ASN A 107 -3.32 5.98 -15.02
CA ASN A 107 -4.61 5.99 -15.74
C ASN A 107 -5.59 7.11 -15.33
N GLY A 108 -5.09 8.26 -14.84
CA GLY A 108 -5.92 9.38 -14.37
C GLY A 108 -6.39 9.26 -12.92
N HIS A 109 -6.01 8.21 -12.20
CA HIS A 109 -6.30 7.97 -10.80
C HIS A 109 -5.05 8.14 -9.92
N VAL A 110 -5.28 8.44 -8.65
CA VAL A 110 -4.24 8.51 -7.62
C VAL A 110 -4.78 7.86 -6.35
N SER A 111 -4.10 6.83 -5.86
CA SER A 111 -4.39 6.20 -4.57
C SER A 111 -3.21 6.37 -3.61
N ARG A 112 -3.52 6.61 -2.34
CA ARG A 112 -2.54 6.60 -1.25
C ARG A 112 -2.86 5.40 -0.38
N LEU A 113 -2.15 4.32 -0.65
CA LEU A 113 -2.42 3.03 -0.03
C LEU A 113 -1.71 2.98 1.33
N PRO A 114 -2.42 2.65 2.43
CA PRO A 114 -1.75 2.39 3.70
C PRO A 114 -0.91 1.11 3.55
N ALA A 115 0.40 1.26 3.67
CA ALA A 115 1.35 0.17 3.50
C ALA A 115 2.07 -0.12 4.81
N GLU A 116 2.13 -1.41 5.16
CA GLU A 116 2.75 -1.89 6.39
C GLU A 116 3.80 -2.97 6.08
N PRO A 117 4.86 -3.08 6.90
CA PRO A 117 5.82 -4.18 6.83
C PRO A 117 5.15 -5.51 7.19
N VAL A 118 5.20 -6.46 6.27
CA VAL A 118 4.77 -7.85 6.46
C VAL A 118 5.96 -8.77 6.26
N VAL A 119 6.06 -9.82 7.07
CA VAL A 119 7.06 -10.87 6.89
C VAL A 119 6.44 -12.03 6.12
N LYS A 120 7.00 -12.34 4.95
CA LYS A 120 6.67 -13.54 4.16
C LYS A 120 7.96 -14.15 3.66
N ASP A 121 8.08 -15.47 3.69
CA ASP A 121 9.29 -16.20 3.26
C ASP A 121 10.59 -15.68 3.91
N ASN A 122 10.49 -15.26 5.17
CA ASN A 122 11.60 -14.74 5.97
C ASN A 122 12.19 -13.40 5.44
N GLU A 123 11.45 -12.69 4.59
CA GLU A 123 11.77 -11.36 4.09
C GLU A 123 10.68 -10.34 4.49
N TRP A 124 11.12 -9.15 4.91
CA TRP A 124 10.23 -8.03 5.19
C TRP A 124 9.94 -7.25 3.92
N ARG A 125 8.66 -7.10 3.60
CA ARG A 125 8.17 -6.38 2.42
C ARG A 125 7.04 -5.43 2.80
N TRP A 126 6.85 -4.39 2.00
CA TRP A 126 5.77 -3.44 2.21
C TRP A 126 4.52 -3.94 1.51
N GLU A 127 3.41 -4.07 2.23
CA GLU A 127 2.14 -4.52 1.67
C GLU A 127 1.04 -3.51 1.97
N ALA A 128 0.26 -3.18 0.96
CA ALA A 128 -1.04 -2.57 1.12
C ALA A 128 -2.11 -3.56 0.63
N ASN A 129 -3.14 -3.78 1.42
CA ASN A 129 -4.20 -4.73 1.11
C ASN A 129 -5.51 -3.97 0.87
N LEU A 130 -6.18 -4.28 -0.23
CA LEU A 130 -7.49 -3.74 -0.58
C LEU A 130 -8.43 -4.90 -0.95
N PRO A 131 -9.73 -4.81 -0.64
CA PRO A 131 -10.72 -5.69 -1.26
C PRO A 131 -10.60 -5.64 -2.79
N ALA A 132 -10.82 -6.76 -3.47
CA ALA A 132 -10.68 -6.83 -4.92
C ALA A 132 -11.63 -5.86 -5.65
N ASP A 133 -12.80 -5.59 -5.09
CA ASP A 133 -13.80 -4.65 -5.62
C ASP A 133 -13.54 -3.17 -5.27
N ASP A 134 -12.45 -2.86 -4.55
CA ASP A 134 -12.11 -1.49 -4.16
C ASP A 134 -11.78 -0.61 -5.39
N GLU A 135 -12.40 0.57 -5.48
CA GLU A 135 -12.19 1.54 -6.56
C GLU A 135 -10.75 2.08 -6.58
N GLY A 136 -10.03 2.02 -5.46
CA GLY A 136 -8.63 2.38 -5.35
C GLY A 136 -7.71 1.55 -6.27
N LEU A 137 -8.17 0.40 -6.74
CA LEU A 137 -7.47 -0.44 -7.73
C LEU A 137 -7.65 0.03 -9.17
N ASP A 138 -8.59 0.94 -9.47
CA ASP A 138 -8.86 1.43 -10.83
C ASP A 138 -7.65 2.17 -11.44
N LEU A 139 -6.70 2.61 -10.62
CA LEU A 139 -5.42 3.16 -11.09
C LEU A 139 -4.61 2.21 -11.97
N PHE A 140 -4.82 0.89 -11.81
CA PHE A 140 -4.15 -0.13 -12.63
C PHE A 140 -4.92 -0.43 -13.92
N ILE A 141 -6.16 0.06 -14.04
CA ILE A 141 -7.04 -0.21 -15.18
C ILE A 141 -6.82 0.85 -16.25
N GLY A 142 -6.09 0.47 -17.28
CA GLY A 142 -5.84 1.30 -18.46
C GLY A 142 -4.40 1.16 -18.97
N PRO A 143 -4.13 1.63 -20.20
CA PRO A 143 -2.85 1.42 -20.85
C PRO A 143 -1.81 2.52 -20.54
N GLY A 144 -2.09 3.44 -19.61
CA GLY A 144 -1.24 4.60 -19.34
C GLY A 144 0.08 4.26 -18.63
N ASP A 145 0.97 5.24 -18.57
CA ASP A 145 2.12 5.18 -17.67
C ASP A 145 1.66 5.23 -16.21
N MET A 146 2.43 4.58 -15.34
CA MET A 146 2.14 4.54 -13.92
C MET A 146 3.39 4.85 -13.11
N ARG A 147 3.21 5.42 -11.92
CA ARG A 147 4.28 5.72 -10.99
C ARG A 147 3.85 5.35 -9.58
N ALA A 148 4.71 4.62 -8.88
CA ALA A 148 4.47 4.21 -7.51
C ALA A 148 5.62 4.71 -6.62
N THR A 149 5.31 5.47 -5.58
CA THR A 149 6.29 6.11 -4.70
C THR A 149 6.06 5.69 -3.26
N LEU A 150 7.08 5.07 -2.67
CA LEU A 150 7.10 4.73 -1.26
C LEU A 150 8.08 5.67 -0.53
N PRO A 151 7.64 6.47 0.44
CA PRO A 151 8.50 7.41 1.15
C PRO A 151 9.78 6.75 1.68
N GLY A 152 10.94 7.39 1.45
CA GLY A 152 12.25 6.86 1.85
C GLY A 152 12.71 5.62 1.07
N ARG A 153 11.92 5.09 0.13
CA ARG A 153 12.22 3.85 -0.63
C ARG A 153 12.18 4.05 -2.16
N GLY A 154 12.22 5.31 -2.58
CA GLY A 154 12.23 5.73 -3.97
C GLY A 154 10.89 5.56 -4.68
N ALA A 155 10.92 5.78 -6.00
CA ALA A 155 9.77 5.64 -6.87
C ALA A 155 10.07 4.67 -8.03
N ILE A 156 9.07 3.90 -8.41
CA ILE A 156 9.10 3.01 -9.57
C ILE A 156 8.30 3.69 -10.68
N ALA A 157 8.91 3.87 -11.85
CA ALA A 157 8.20 4.24 -13.07
C ALA A 157 7.87 2.98 -13.86
N MET A 158 6.60 2.79 -14.19
CA MET A 158 6.10 1.63 -14.91
C MET A 158 5.65 2.07 -16.31
N GLN A 159 6.15 1.37 -17.32
CA GLN A 159 5.74 1.62 -18.69
C GLN A 159 4.28 1.20 -18.91
N PRO A 160 3.58 1.83 -19.89
CA PRO A 160 2.29 1.41 -20.41
C PRO A 160 2.14 -0.12 -20.54
N SER A 161 1.10 -0.68 -19.93
CA SER A 161 0.77 -2.11 -20.03
C SER A 161 -0.71 -2.35 -19.77
N ARG A 162 -1.27 -3.39 -20.42
CA ARG A 162 -2.64 -3.86 -20.15
C ARG A 162 -2.71 -4.90 -19.03
N ILE A 163 -1.59 -5.57 -18.76
CA ILE A 163 -1.53 -6.72 -17.83
C ILE A 163 -2.07 -6.38 -16.43
N PRO A 164 -1.72 -5.23 -15.80
CA PRO A 164 -2.24 -4.90 -14.47
C PRO A 164 -3.75 -4.74 -14.44
N GLY A 165 -4.33 -4.09 -15.46
CA GLY A 165 -5.77 -3.91 -15.57
C GLY A 165 -6.50 -5.24 -15.74
N GLU A 166 -6.03 -6.08 -16.67
CA GLU A 166 -6.58 -7.42 -16.89
C GLU A 166 -6.48 -8.29 -15.63
N PHE A 167 -5.39 -8.17 -14.87
CA PHE A 167 -5.20 -8.90 -13.61
C PHE A 167 -6.13 -8.41 -12.50
N VAL A 168 -6.34 -7.09 -12.36
CA VAL A 168 -7.32 -6.54 -11.41
C VAL A 168 -8.73 -7.01 -11.74
N GLU A 169 -9.11 -6.98 -13.01
CA GLU A 169 -10.42 -7.47 -13.47
C GLU A 169 -10.58 -8.98 -13.22
N TRP A 170 -9.54 -9.78 -13.48
CA TRP A 170 -9.53 -11.21 -13.17
C TRP A 170 -9.70 -11.49 -11.67
N CYS A 171 -9.01 -10.74 -10.81
CA CYS A 171 -9.14 -10.87 -9.36
C CYS A 171 -10.54 -10.50 -8.87
N ARG A 172 -11.11 -9.40 -9.40
CA ARG A 172 -12.51 -8.98 -9.15
C ARG A 172 -13.53 -10.05 -9.54
N ALA A 173 -13.24 -10.80 -10.61
CA ALA A 173 -14.07 -11.89 -11.09
C ALA A 173 -13.86 -13.21 -10.32
N GLY A 174 -13.14 -13.20 -9.19
CA GLY A 174 -12.91 -14.40 -8.40
C GLY A 174 -11.99 -15.42 -9.07
N GLY A 175 -11.10 -14.96 -9.96
CA GLY A 175 -10.15 -15.82 -10.64
C GLY A 175 -10.72 -16.60 -11.82
N GLU A 176 -11.99 -16.37 -12.18
CA GLU A 176 -12.63 -17.02 -13.32
C GLU A 176 -12.06 -16.48 -14.63
N THR A 177 -11.47 -17.35 -15.44
CA THR A 177 -11.09 -16.98 -16.82
C THR A 177 -12.31 -17.14 -17.73
N VAL A 178 -12.70 -16.07 -18.42
CA VAL A 178 -13.89 -16.06 -19.32
C VAL A 178 -13.76 -17.03 -20.51
N ASN A 179 -12.61 -17.72 -20.67
CA ASN A 179 -12.31 -18.65 -21.75
C ASN A 179 -11.63 -19.96 -21.29
N ALA A 180 -11.93 -20.49 -20.10
CA ALA A 180 -11.58 -21.88 -19.83
C ALA A 180 -12.36 -22.79 -20.81
N PRO A 181 -11.71 -23.66 -21.61
CA PRO A 181 -12.45 -24.62 -22.41
C PRO A 181 -13.27 -25.50 -21.46
N VAL A 182 -14.59 -25.45 -21.59
CA VAL A 182 -15.47 -26.42 -20.95
C VAL A 182 -15.02 -27.79 -21.44
N GLU A 183 -14.45 -28.60 -20.56
CA GLU A 183 -14.16 -30.00 -20.84
C GLU A 183 -15.49 -30.65 -21.21
N LYS A 184 -15.66 -30.87 -22.52
CA LYS A 184 -16.88 -31.42 -23.09
C LYS A 184 -16.96 -32.86 -22.56
N PRO A 185 -18.03 -33.25 -21.84
CA PRO A 185 -18.15 -34.63 -21.39
C PRO A 185 -18.06 -35.54 -22.61
N GLU A 186 -17.14 -36.50 -22.59
CA GLU A 186 -17.06 -37.54 -23.61
C GLU A 186 -18.43 -38.20 -23.70
N THR A 187 -19.08 -38.00 -24.85
CA THR A 187 -20.33 -38.68 -25.15
C THR A 187 -19.95 -40.12 -25.45
N GLU A 188 -20.18 -41.00 -24.47
CA GLU A 188 -20.09 -42.45 -24.65
C GLU A 188 -20.95 -42.83 -25.87
N PRO A 189 -20.38 -43.50 -26.89
CA PRO A 189 -21.12 -43.79 -28.10
C PRO A 189 -22.27 -44.75 -27.80
N GLU A 190 -23.48 -44.34 -28.18
CA GLU A 190 -24.63 -45.24 -28.31
C GLU A 190 -24.22 -46.48 -29.11
N LEU A 191 -24.09 -47.61 -28.41
CA LEU A 191 -23.95 -48.92 -29.03
C LEU A 191 -25.33 -49.30 -29.60
N SER A 192 -25.58 -48.90 -30.84
CA SER A 192 -26.70 -49.39 -31.64
C SER A 192 -26.32 -50.68 -32.36
N ALA A 193 -27.27 -51.61 -32.34
CA ALA A 193 -27.48 -52.77 -33.21
C ALA A 193 -26.81 -54.11 -32.86
N GLY A 194 -27.68 -55.01 -32.38
CA GLY A 194 -27.58 -56.47 -32.43
C GLY A 194 -28.95 -57.08 -32.19
#